data_AF-A0A087ULH3-F1
#
_entry.id   AF-A0A087ULH3-F1
#
_cell.length_a   1.000
_cell.length_b   1.000
_cell.length_c   1.000
_cell.angle_alpha   90.00
_cell.angle_beta   90.00
_cell.angle_gamma   90.00
#
_symmetry.space_group_name_H-M   'P 1'
#
loop_
_entity.id
_entity.type
_entity.pdbx_description
1 polymer ?
#
loop_
_entity_poly.entity_id
_entity_poly.type
_entity_poly.pdbx_seq_one_letter_code
_entity_poly.pdbx_strand_id
1 'polypeptide(L)'
;MSQNDMRNIIKFAYKEKLLILADEVYQYNVYDSESKFYAFKKVMKEMGLPYSNMQLASFMSASKGYMAECGTRAGYCEIVNLDKDIKEMLMKLHCVRLSGNTHGQVVMYCIANPPRPDEPSYELFEQEKSSILQTLKEGAQYCYEKLNSVEGLSCSKIAGSIYAFPKIELSKKALQEAQRRKQSPDEFYAMELLETTGISVLPGYVLGQRPETYHFRLTILPQMDKFKIIIERILDFHLQFLKKYKD
;
A
#
# COMPACT_ATOMS: atom_id res chain seq x y z
N MET A 1 -11.60 0.49 -0.51
CA MET A 1 -12.59 -0.42 -1.12
C MET A 1 -13.87 -0.31 -0.33
N SER A 2 -15.02 -0.11 -0.97
CA SER A 2 -16.28 0.00 -0.24
C SER A 2 -16.77 -1.38 0.22
N GLN A 3 -17.65 -1.42 1.21
CA GLN A 3 -18.26 -2.68 1.66
C GLN A 3 -19.08 -3.34 0.52
N ASN A 4 -19.66 -2.55 -0.39
CA ASN A 4 -20.41 -3.08 -1.52
C ASN A 4 -19.49 -3.76 -2.55
N ASP A 5 -18.33 -3.18 -2.83
CA ASP A 5 -17.33 -3.80 -3.71
C ASP A 5 -16.86 -5.14 -3.14
N MET A 6 -16.60 -5.19 -1.82
CA MET A 6 -16.23 -6.43 -1.14
C MET A 6 -17.32 -7.51 -1.27
N ARG A 7 -18.60 -7.14 -1.10
CA ARG A 7 -19.73 -8.06 -1.31
C ARG A 7 -19.76 -8.59 -2.75
N ASN A 8 -19.48 -7.75 -3.73
CA ASN A 8 -19.42 -8.17 -5.14
C ASN A 8 -18.25 -9.11 -5.41
N ILE A 9 -17.07 -8.85 -4.85
CA ILE A 9 -15.90 -9.73 -4.93
C ILE A 9 -16.20 -11.09 -4.29
N ILE A 10 -16.83 -11.10 -3.10
CA ILE A 10 -17.20 -12.34 -2.41
C ILE A 10 -18.20 -13.15 -3.25
N LYS A 11 -19.22 -12.50 -3.82
CA LYS A 11 -20.18 -13.16 -4.73
C LYS A 11 -19.49 -13.75 -5.97
N PHE A 12 -18.54 -13.01 -6.55
CA PHE A 12 -17.76 -13.48 -7.70
C PHE A 12 -16.89 -14.69 -7.31
N ALA A 13 -16.13 -14.59 -6.23
CA ALA A 13 -15.28 -15.68 -5.75
C ALA A 13 -16.11 -16.92 -5.38
N TYR A 14 -17.32 -16.75 -4.85
CA TYR A 14 -18.25 -17.87 -4.59
C TYR A 14 -18.65 -18.57 -5.89
N LYS A 15 -19.10 -17.81 -6.88
CA LYS A 15 -19.54 -18.33 -8.19
C LYS A 15 -18.42 -19.08 -8.90
N GLU A 16 -17.22 -18.51 -8.89
CA GLU A 16 -16.05 -19.06 -9.59
C GLU A 16 -15.23 -20.05 -8.72
N LYS A 17 -15.71 -20.38 -7.52
CA LYS A 17 -15.08 -21.33 -6.58
C LYS A 17 -13.63 -20.96 -6.22
N LEU A 18 -13.38 -19.68 -5.98
CA LEU A 18 -12.06 -19.13 -5.68
C LEU A 18 -11.83 -19.00 -4.17
N LEU A 19 -10.61 -19.32 -3.74
CA LEU A 19 -10.07 -18.96 -2.42
C LEU A 19 -9.80 -17.45 -2.38
N ILE A 20 -10.25 -16.77 -1.33
CA ILE A 20 -9.95 -15.35 -1.12
C ILE A 20 -8.68 -15.21 -0.29
N LEU A 21 -7.69 -14.49 -0.81
CA LEU A 21 -6.49 -14.06 -0.10
C LEU A 21 -6.60 -12.54 0.14
N ALA A 22 -6.94 -12.15 1.36
CA ALA A 22 -7.15 -10.75 1.74
C ALA A 22 -5.88 -10.17 2.39
N ASP A 23 -5.07 -9.46 1.61
CA ASP A 23 -3.91 -8.72 2.13
C ASP A 23 -4.35 -7.40 2.78
N GLU A 24 -4.44 -7.41 4.11
CA GLU A 24 -5.01 -6.33 4.93
C GLU A 24 -3.92 -5.66 5.81
N VAL A 25 -2.65 -5.71 5.37
CA VAL A 25 -1.51 -5.18 6.15
C VAL A 25 -1.57 -3.66 6.40
N TYR A 26 -2.33 -2.91 5.61
CA TYR A 26 -2.52 -1.46 5.77
C TYR A 26 -3.84 -1.09 6.47
N GLN A 27 -4.49 -2.02 7.18
CA GLN A 27 -5.80 -1.80 7.80
C GLN A 27 -5.89 -0.59 8.75
N TYR A 28 -4.76 -0.18 9.36
CA TYR A 28 -4.69 0.99 10.24
C TYR A 28 -4.37 2.31 9.52
N ASN A 29 -3.94 2.27 8.25
CA ASN A 29 -3.61 3.46 7.45
C ASN A 29 -4.81 3.82 6.56
N VAL A 30 -5.81 4.49 7.13
CA VAL A 30 -6.94 5.05 6.39
C VAL A 30 -7.04 6.54 6.72
N TYR A 31 -6.89 7.39 5.71
CA TYR A 31 -6.77 8.85 5.88
C TYR A 31 -8.01 9.60 5.44
N ASP A 32 -8.70 9.04 4.46
CA ASP A 32 -9.91 9.62 3.91
C ASP A 32 -11.06 9.48 4.90
N SER A 33 -11.70 10.60 5.26
CA SER A 33 -12.79 10.64 6.24
C SER A 33 -14.05 9.91 5.78
N GLU A 34 -14.22 9.76 4.46
CA GLU A 34 -15.32 9.01 3.86
C GLU A 34 -15.02 7.51 3.76
N SER A 35 -13.78 7.12 4.00
CA SER A 35 -13.32 5.74 3.91
C SER A 35 -13.19 5.11 5.30
N LYS A 36 -13.53 3.83 5.38
CA LYS A 36 -13.33 3.01 6.58
C LYS A 36 -12.77 1.65 6.19
N PHE A 37 -11.91 1.10 7.03
CA PHE A 37 -11.46 -0.28 6.86
C PHE A 37 -12.58 -1.27 7.25
N TYR A 38 -12.81 -2.25 6.39
CA TYR A 38 -13.66 -3.40 6.65
C TYR A 38 -12.85 -4.66 6.36
N ALA A 39 -12.75 -5.55 7.35
CA ALA A 39 -12.11 -6.85 7.15
C ALA A 39 -12.98 -7.73 6.23
N PHE A 40 -12.37 -8.41 5.26
CA PHE A 40 -13.04 -9.37 4.38
C PHE A 40 -13.80 -10.43 5.18
N LYS A 41 -13.20 -10.93 6.27
CA LYS A 41 -13.84 -11.88 7.17
C LYS A 41 -15.14 -11.33 7.76
N LYS A 42 -15.16 -10.07 8.21
CA LYS A 42 -16.36 -9.43 8.76
C LYS A 42 -17.47 -9.38 7.71
N VAL A 43 -17.18 -8.86 6.52
CA VAL A 43 -18.16 -8.74 5.43
C VAL A 43 -18.67 -10.11 4.99
N MET A 44 -17.77 -11.09 4.84
CA MET A 44 -18.12 -12.46 4.47
C MET A 44 -19.03 -13.14 5.51
N LYS A 45 -18.79 -12.92 6.80
CA LYS A 45 -19.64 -13.46 7.88
C LYS A 45 -21.01 -12.75 7.93
N GLU A 46 -21.04 -11.43 7.79
CA GLU A 46 -22.29 -10.65 7.73
C GLU A 46 -23.19 -11.03 6.55
N MET A 47 -22.60 -11.46 5.42
CA MET A 47 -23.37 -11.95 4.27
C MET A 47 -24.11 -13.28 4.51
N GLY A 48 -23.77 -14.01 5.57
CA GLY A 48 -24.41 -15.29 5.91
C GLY A 48 -24.15 -16.40 4.88
N LEU A 49 -24.90 -17.50 4.99
CA LEU A 49 -24.81 -18.60 4.04
C LEU A 49 -25.33 -18.18 2.64
N PRO A 50 -24.71 -18.66 1.55
CA PRO A 50 -23.62 -19.64 1.52
C PRO A 50 -22.21 -19.03 1.68
N TYR A 51 -22.08 -17.70 1.65
CA TYR A 51 -20.79 -16.98 1.59
C TYR A 51 -19.94 -17.15 2.86
N SER A 52 -20.55 -17.21 4.04
CA SER A 52 -19.85 -17.33 5.32
C SER A 52 -19.05 -18.63 5.51
N ASN A 53 -19.26 -19.62 4.63
CA ASN A 53 -18.56 -20.90 4.55
C ASN A 53 -17.43 -20.92 3.50
N MET A 54 -17.19 -19.82 2.78
CA MET A 54 -16.09 -19.76 1.82
C MET A 54 -14.72 -19.81 2.49
N GLN A 55 -13.73 -20.33 1.76
CA GLN A 55 -12.34 -20.34 2.19
C GLN A 55 -11.78 -18.91 2.07
N LEU A 56 -11.17 -18.43 3.16
CA LEU A 56 -10.57 -17.09 3.23
C LEU A 56 -9.29 -17.16 4.07
N ALA A 57 -8.25 -16.50 3.58
CA ALA A 57 -7.02 -16.22 4.31
C ALA A 57 -6.82 -14.70 4.41
N SER A 58 -6.88 -14.14 5.62
CA SER A 58 -6.65 -12.72 5.91
C SER A 58 -5.24 -12.51 6.47
N PHE A 59 -4.49 -11.58 5.89
CA PHE A 59 -3.09 -11.30 6.26
C PHE A 59 -2.95 -9.98 6.99
N MET A 60 -2.14 -9.99 8.05
CA MET A 60 -1.77 -8.80 8.80
C MET A 60 -0.25 -8.84 9.09
N SER A 61 0.39 -7.66 9.12
CA SER A 61 1.81 -7.54 9.43
C SER A 61 2.08 -6.38 10.38
N ALA A 62 3.04 -6.59 11.29
CA ALA A 62 3.63 -5.55 12.13
C ALA A 62 4.44 -4.52 11.33
N SER A 63 4.78 -4.82 10.07
CA SER A 63 5.71 -3.99 9.28
C SER A 63 5.12 -2.65 8.82
N LYS A 64 3.80 -2.49 8.89
CA LYS A 64 3.02 -1.39 8.32
C LYS A 64 2.19 -0.72 9.44
N GLY A 65 1.33 0.24 9.12
CA GLY A 65 0.59 0.95 10.17
C GLY A 65 1.40 2.09 10.78
N TYR A 66 0.85 2.62 11.87
CA TYR A 66 1.58 3.50 12.79
C TYR A 66 2.65 2.74 13.60
N MET A 67 2.63 1.40 13.58
CA MET A 67 3.58 0.54 14.29
C MET A 67 4.93 0.51 13.56
N ALA A 68 4.92 0.33 12.23
CA ALA A 68 6.10 0.39 11.36
C ALA A 68 7.29 -0.50 11.77
N GLU A 69 7.03 -1.64 12.42
CA GLU A 69 8.04 -2.54 13.00
C GLU A 69 8.63 -3.51 11.96
N CYS A 70 9.03 -3.00 10.79
CA CYS A 70 9.37 -3.85 9.65
C CYS A 70 10.57 -4.76 9.88
N GLY A 71 11.54 -4.38 10.72
CA GLY A 71 12.71 -5.19 11.05
C GLY A 71 12.38 -6.46 11.85
N THR A 72 11.26 -6.47 12.57
CA THR A 72 10.84 -7.60 13.42
C THR A 72 10.38 -8.82 12.63
N ARG A 73 10.13 -8.65 11.32
CA ARG A 73 9.63 -9.68 10.39
C ARG A 73 8.42 -10.44 10.93
N ALA A 74 7.45 -9.70 11.46
CA ALA A 74 6.29 -10.28 12.12
C ALA A 74 4.96 -10.03 11.37
N GLY A 75 4.06 -11.00 11.50
CA GLY A 75 2.72 -10.99 10.91
C GLY A 75 1.96 -12.27 11.26
N TYR A 76 0.67 -12.30 10.95
CA TYR A 76 -0.14 -13.51 11.02
C TYR A 76 -1.02 -13.65 9.78
N CYS A 77 -1.50 -14.87 9.57
CA CYS A 77 -2.57 -15.16 8.62
C CYS A 77 -3.69 -15.88 9.37
N GLU A 78 -4.88 -15.30 9.37
CA GLU A 78 -6.08 -15.99 9.83
C GLU A 78 -6.72 -16.72 8.65
N ILE A 79 -6.84 -18.05 8.75
CA ILE A 79 -7.45 -18.87 7.70
C ILE A 79 -8.72 -19.52 8.23
N VAL A 80 -9.83 -19.33 7.52
CA VAL A 80 -11.14 -19.89 7.86
C VAL A 80 -11.67 -20.79 6.76
N ASN A 81 -12.38 -21.84 7.17
CA ASN A 81 -13.06 -22.82 6.30
C ASN A 81 -12.14 -23.52 5.28
N LEU A 82 -10.82 -23.51 5.47
CA LEU A 82 -9.87 -24.16 4.56
C LEU A 82 -10.16 -25.65 4.44
N ASP A 83 -10.06 -26.17 3.22
CA ASP A 83 -10.13 -27.60 2.95
C ASP A 83 -9.12 -28.38 3.83
N LYS A 84 -9.54 -29.56 4.30
CA LYS A 84 -8.76 -30.35 5.26
C LYS A 84 -7.42 -30.78 4.69
N ASP A 85 -7.38 -31.23 3.44
CA ASP A 85 -6.15 -31.75 2.81
C ASP A 85 -5.17 -30.59 2.57
N ILE A 86 -5.68 -29.42 2.18
CA ILE A 86 -4.87 -28.20 2.03
C ILE A 86 -4.32 -27.77 3.40
N LYS A 87 -5.14 -27.82 4.47
CA LYS A 87 -4.69 -27.49 5.83
C LYS A 87 -3.58 -28.41 6.31
N GLU A 88 -3.68 -29.70 6.06
CA GLU A 88 -2.63 -30.67 6.41
C GLU A 88 -1.32 -30.38 5.68
N MET A 89 -1.38 -30.08 4.38
CA MET A 89 -0.21 -29.69 3.59
C MET A 89 0.41 -28.38 4.06
N LEU A 90 -0.41 -27.39 4.42
CA LEU A 90 0.05 -26.12 4.97
C LEU A 90 0.77 -26.32 6.32
N MET A 91 0.21 -27.15 7.20
CA MET A 91 0.85 -27.48 8.48
C MET A 91 2.18 -28.21 8.28
N LYS A 92 2.24 -29.16 7.34
CA LYS A 92 3.48 -29.84 6.98
C LYS A 92 4.55 -28.86 6.48
N LEU A 93 4.17 -27.87 5.67
CA LEU A 93 5.07 -26.80 5.22
C LEU A 93 5.54 -25.90 6.37
N HIS A 94 4.71 -25.64 7.38
CA HIS A 94 5.12 -24.88 8.55
C HIS A 94 6.04 -25.67 9.48
N CYS A 95 5.85 -26.99 9.63
CA CYS A 95 6.72 -27.83 10.45
C CYS A 95 8.19 -27.76 10.01
N VAL A 96 8.47 -27.70 8.70
CA VAL A 96 9.86 -27.58 8.20
C VAL A 96 10.50 -26.22 8.47
N ARG A 97 9.69 -25.20 8.83
CA ARG A 97 10.15 -23.84 9.16
C ARG A 97 10.23 -23.58 10.67
N LEU A 98 9.93 -24.58 11.50
CA LEU A 98 9.85 -24.50 12.96
C LEU A 98 8.79 -23.49 13.44
N SER A 99 9.14 -22.21 13.56
CA SER A 99 8.26 -21.15 14.02
C SER A 99 8.71 -19.78 13.52
N GLY A 100 7.83 -18.78 13.59
CA GLY A 100 8.24 -17.38 13.44
C GLY A 100 9.18 -16.96 14.57
N ASN A 101 9.99 -15.93 14.35
CA ASN A 101 10.91 -15.46 15.38
C ASN A 101 10.15 -14.98 16.64
N THR A 102 10.64 -15.33 17.83
CA THR A 102 9.93 -15.05 19.10
C THR A 102 9.72 -13.56 19.34
N HIS A 103 10.70 -12.72 19.00
CA HIS A 103 10.58 -11.28 19.13
C HIS A 103 9.40 -10.72 18.33
N GLY A 104 9.26 -11.14 17.07
CA GLY A 104 8.14 -10.79 16.22
C GLY A 104 6.81 -11.31 16.74
N GLN A 105 6.76 -12.51 17.32
CA GLN A 105 5.53 -13.02 17.96
C GLN A 105 5.09 -12.15 19.14
N VAL A 106 6.03 -11.68 19.97
CA VAL A 106 5.74 -10.73 21.07
C VAL A 106 5.24 -9.40 20.53
N VAL A 107 5.88 -8.84 19.50
CA VAL A 107 5.43 -7.60 18.84
C VAL A 107 4.01 -7.75 18.28
N MET A 108 3.71 -8.88 17.66
CA MET A 108 2.35 -9.18 17.17
C MET A 108 1.32 -9.23 18.28
N TYR A 109 1.67 -9.78 19.44
CA TYR A 109 0.79 -9.79 20.61
C TYR A 109 0.50 -8.37 21.10
N CYS A 110 1.53 -7.52 21.25
CA CYS A 110 1.35 -6.12 21.65
C CYS A 110 0.48 -5.33 20.67
N ILE A 111 0.62 -5.60 19.37
CA ILE A 111 -0.21 -4.97 18.34
C ILE A 111 -1.66 -5.42 18.43
N ALA A 112 -1.90 -6.73 18.60
CA ALA A 112 -3.25 -7.28 18.69
C ALA A 112 -3.95 -6.95 20.02
N ASN A 113 -3.17 -6.59 21.05
CA ASN A 113 -3.64 -6.27 22.39
C ASN A 113 -3.04 -4.92 22.87
N PRO A 114 -3.45 -3.79 22.25
CA PRO A 114 -2.97 -2.47 22.65
C PRO A 114 -3.48 -2.10 24.05
N PRO A 115 -2.90 -1.06 24.69
CA PRO A 115 -3.37 -0.59 25.99
C PRO A 115 -4.88 -0.32 26.01
N ARG A 116 -5.54 -0.61 27.12
CA ARG A 116 -6.97 -0.40 27.33
C ARG A 116 -7.24 0.94 28.02
N PRO A 117 -8.44 1.54 27.89
CA PRO A 117 -8.74 2.85 28.48
C PRO A 117 -8.47 2.99 29.98
N ASP A 118 -8.50 1.88 30.72
CA ASP A 118 -8.22 1.80 32.16
C ASP A 118 -6.72 1.64 32.50
N GLU A 119 -5.83 1.54 31.52
CA GLU A 119 -4.40 1.29 31.70
C GLU A 119 -3.56 2.58 31.61
N PRO A 120 -2.48 2.72 32.40
CA PRO A 120 -1.74 3.99 32.53
C PRO A 120 -1.14 4.55 31.22
N SER A 121 -0.80 3.69 30.25
CA SER A 121 -0.17 4.11 28.99
C SER A 121 -1.16 4.42 27.87
N TYR A 122 -2.46 4.24 28.09
CA TYR A 122 -3.48 4.37 27.04
C TYR A 122 -3.55 5.76 26.43
N GLU A 123 -3.60 6.80 27.27
CA GLU A 123 -3.71 8.18 26.78
C GLU A 123 -2.50 8.57 25.94
N LEU A 124 -1.30 8.20 26.38
CA LEU A 124 -0.06 8.45 25.63
C LEU A 124 -0.06 7.67 24.30
N PHE A 125 -0.43 6.39 24.34
CA PHE A 125 -0.47 5.55 23.14
C PHE A 125 -1.43 6.08 22.08
N GLU A 126 -2.65 6.48 22.46
CA GLU A 126 -3.63 7.03 21.51
C GLU A 126 -3.19 8.40 20.97
N GLN A 127 -2.51 9.22 21.78
CA GLN A 127 -1.92 10.48 21.32
C GLN A 127 -0.83 10.25 20.27
N GLU A 128 0.12 9.35 20.52
CA GLU A 128 1.21 9.01 19.60
C GLU A 128 0.68 8.42 18.29
N LYS A 129 -0.20 7.43 18.39
CA LYS A 129 -0.88 6.81 17.25
C LYS A 129 -1.63 7.83 16.40
N SER A 130 -2.41 8.70 17.03
CA SER A 130 -3.18 9.73 16.33
C SER A 130 -2.27 10.74 15.64
N SER A 131 -1.19 11.16 16.31
CA SER A 131 -0.19 12.08 15.74
C SER A 131 0.50 11.51 14.49
N ILE A 132 0.90 10.23 14.53
CA ILE A 132 1.50 9.54 13.38
C ILE A 132 0.51 9.47 12.21
N LEU A 133 -0.74 9.04 12.47
CA LEU A 133 -1.76 8.93 11.43
C LEU A 133 -2.14 10.29 10.84
N GLN A 134 -2.17 11.34 11.66
CA GLN A 134 -2.43 12.71 11.22
C GLN A 134 -1.30 13.22 10.32
N THR A 135 -0.04 12.99 10.70
CA THR A 135 1.13 13.36 9.86
C THR A 135 1.08 12.67 8.50
N LEU A 136 0.75 11.37 8.47
CA LEU A 136 0.62 10.62 7.22
C LEU A 136 -0.56 11.12 6.37
N LYS A 137 -1.68 11.49 6.99
CA LYS A 137 -2.83 12.08 6.31
C LYS A 137 -2.46 13.43 5.67
N GLU A 138 -1.74 14.29 6.37
CA GLU A 138 -1.26 15.56 5.84
C GLU A 138 -0.29 15.37 4.68
N GLY A 139 0.65 14.42 4.80
CA GLY A 139 1.56 14.04 3.72
C GLY A 139 0.83 13.51 2.50
N ALA A 140 -0.17 12.65 2.70
CA ALA A 140 -1.03 12.12 1.64
C ALA A 140 -1.77 13.23 0.89
N GLN A 141 -2.38 14.17 1.63
CA GLN A 141 -3.10 15.30 1.05
C GLN A 141 -2.15 16.24 0.27
N TYR A 142 -1.04 16.63 0.89
CA TYR A 142 -0.05 17.50 0.27
C TYR A 142 0.53 16.90 -1.02
N CYS A 143 0.86 15.61 -1.00
CA CYS A 143 1.36 14.86 -2.15
C CYS A 143 0.34 14.88 -3.30
N TYR A 144 -0.93 14.56 -2.99
CA TYR A 144 -2.01 14.57 -3.97
C TYR A 144 -2.21 15.96 -4.60
N GLU A 145 -2.28 17.02 -3.80
CA GLU A 145 -2.49 18.39 -4.29
C GLU A 145 -1.34 18.85 -5.19
N LYS A 146 -0.09 18.61 -4.76
CA LYS A 146 1.09 19.05 -5.49
C LYS A 146 1.32 18.29 -6.79
N LEU A 147 1.19 16.97 -6.79
CA LEU A 147 1.35 16.17 -8.00
C LEU A 147 0.26 16.46 -9.05
N ASN A 148 -0.93 16.90 -8.63
CA ASN A 148 -2.00 17.32 -9.55
C ASN A 148 -1.94 18.81 -9.93
N SER A 149 -1.00 19.59 -9.39
CA SER A 149 -0.86 21.02 -9.69
C SER A 149 -0.01 21.34 -10.91
N VAL A 150 0.62 20.34 -11.53
CA VAL A 150 1.55 20.49 -12.65
C VAL A 150 1.06 19.69 -13.86
N GLU A 151 1.16 20.28 -15.04
CA GLU A 151 0.85 19.61 -16.32
C GLU A 151 1.68 18.34 -16.49
N GLY A 152 1.08 17.30 -17.07
CA GLY A 152 1.77 16.04 -17.34
C GLY A 152 1.88 15.09 -16.15
N LEU A 153 1.38 15.48 -14.97
CA LEU A 153 1.20 14.61 -13.81
C LEU A 153 -0.26 14.54 -13.41
N SER A 154 -0.71 13.35 -13.01
CA SER A 154 -2.00 13.16 -12.35
C SER A 154 -1.88 12.07 -11.29
N CYS A 155 -2.48 12.28 -10.11
CA CYS A 155 -2.42 11.34 -9.01
C CYS A 155 -3.81 11.11 -8.44
N SER A 156 -4.20 9.85 -8.24
CA SER A 156 -5.42 9.52 -7.51
C SER A 156 -5.30 9.89 -6.03
N LYS A 157 -6.43 10.18 -5.38
CA LYS A 157 -6.49 10.46 -3.94
C LYS A 157 -5.92 9.29 -3.15
N ILE A 158 -5.00 9.59 -2.23
CA ILE A 158 -4.34 8.59 -1.38
C ILE A 158 -5.23 8.33 -0.16
N ALA A 159 -6.20 7.42 -0.31
CA ALA A 159 -7.17 7.13 0.75
C ALA A 159 -6.56 6.37 1.95
N GLY A 160 -5.40 5.75 1.77
CA GLY A 160 -4.74 4.94 2.79
C GLY A 160 -3.39 4.41 2.32
N SER A 161 -2.81 3.47 3.07
CA SER A 161 -1.44 2.97 2.86
C SER A 161 -0.38 4.08 2.99
N ILE A 162 0.78 3.95 2.34
CA ILE A 162 1.90 4.90 2.44
C ILE A 162 2.47 5.26 1.06
N TYR A 163 1.69 5.04 -0.01
CA TYR A 163 2.17 5.20 -1.37
C TYR A 163 1.25 6.08 -2.20
N ALA A 164 1.85 6.97 -2.98
CA ALA A 164 1.26 7.59 -4.14
C ALA A 164 1.64 6.81 -5.40
N PHE A 165 0.77 6.82 -6.40
CA PHE A 165 1.04 6.21 -7.71
C PHE A 165 0.64 7.16 -8.85
N PRO A 166 1.32 8.31 -8.97
CA PRO A 166 1.07 9.27 -10.04
C PRO A 166 1.29 8.67 -11.43
N LYS A 167 0.41 9.02 -12.37
CA LYS A 167 0.55 8.84 -13.80
C LYS A 167 1.35 10.01 -14.37
N ILE A 168 2.25 9.70 -15.30
CA ILE A 168 3.06 10.64 -16.07
C ILE A 168 2.58 10.62 -17.52
N GLU A 169 2.41 11.80 -18.11
CA GLU A 169 2.20 11.96 -19.54
C GLU A 169 3.55 12.25 -20.22
N LEU A 170 3.93 11.39 -21.17
CA LEU A 170 5.22 11.45 -21.85
C LEU A 170 5.01 11.80 -23.33
N SER A 171 5.81 12.73 -23.83
CA SER A 171 5.83 13.16 -25.24
C SER A 171 6.38 12.06 -26.15
N LYS A 172 6.13 12.17 -27.47
CA LYS A 172 6.66 11.19 -28.44
C LYS A 172 8.18 11.16 -28.41
N LYS A 173 8.82 12.32 -28.29
CA LYS A 173 10.27 12.44 -28.16
C LYS A 173 10.82 11.73 -26.92
N ALA A 174 10.13 11.82 -25.77
CA ALA A 174 10.52 11.09 -24.56
C ALA A 174 10.39 9.56 -24.73
N LEU A 175 9.33 9.10 -25.39
CA LEU A 175 9.14 7.67 -25.70
C LEU A 175 10.23 7.13 -26.63
N GLN A 176 10.59 7.89 -27.66
CA GLN A 176 11.68 7.53 -28.58
C GLN A 176 13.04 7.48 -27.87
N GLU A 177 13.31 8.41 -26.97
CA GLU A 177 14.56 8.41 -26.19
C GLU A 177 14.63 7.21 -25.24
N ALA A 178 13.52 6.86 -24.57
CA ALA A 178 13.44 5.64 -23.76
C ALA A 178 13.73 4.39 -24.61
N GLN A 179 13.14 4.30 -25.81
CA GLN A 179 13.40 3.22 -26.75
C GLN A 179 14.87 3.17 -27.19
N ARG A 180 15.50 4.31 -27.47
CA ARG A 180 16.91 4.42 -27.83
C ARG A 180 17.82 3.90 -26.71
N ARG A 181 17.46 4.16 -25.45
CA ARG A 181 18.15 3.67 -24.26
C ARG A 181 17.79 2.22 -23.89
N LYS A 182 16.87 1.58 -24.62
CA LYS A 182 16.36 0.22 -24.35
C LYS A 182 15.72 0.10 -22.95
N GLN A 183 15.07 1.17 -22.50
CA GLN A 183 14.36 1.23 -21.22
C GLN A 183 12.86 1.37 -21.46
N SER A 184 12.05 0.95 -20.48
CA SER A 184 10.64 1.36 -20.49
C SER A 184 10.53 2.87 -20.23
N PRO A 185 9.47 3.56 -20.73
CA PRO A 185 9.39 5.02 -20.59
C PRO A 185 9.38 5.53 -19.14
N ASP A 186 8.79 4.78 -18.22
CA ASP A 186 8.79 5.07 -16.79
C ASP A 186 10.11 4.73 -16.09
N GLU A 187 10.83 3.70 -16.53
CA GLU A 187 12.21 3.45 -16.08
C GLU A 187 13.12 4.61 -16.48
N PHE A 188 13.03 5.03 -17.75
CA PHE A 188 13.77 6.17 -18.26
C PHE A 188 13.50 7.44 -17.46
N TYR A 189 12.23 7.75 -17.19
CA TYR A 189 11.85 8.90 -16.36
C TYR A 189 12.40 8.79 -14.93
N ALA A 190 12.27 7.62 -14.30
CA ALA A 190 12.76 7.39 -12.94
C ALA A 190 14.29 7.49 -12.83
N MET A 191 15.01 7.03 -13.85
CA MET A 191 16.47 7.13 -13.91
C MET A 191 16.94 8.57 -14.11
N GLU A 192 16.33 9.33 -15.03
CA GLU A 192 16.66 10.75 -15.19
C GLU A 192 16.33 11.56 -13.92
N LEU A 193 15.23 11.22 -13.22
CA LEU A 193 14.89 11.83 -11.92
C LEU A 193 15.98 11.54 -10.88
N LEU A 194 16.41 10.28 -10.77
CA LEU A 194 17.46 9.86 -9.84
C LEU A 194 18.78 10.56 -10.13
N GLU A 195 19.23 10.55 -11.38
CA GLU A 195 20.50 11.17 -11.81
C GLU A 195 20.51 12.69 -11.60
N THR A 196 19.36 13.35 -11.77
CA THR A 196 19.27 14.81 -11.65
C THR A 196 19.10 15.28 -10.20
N THR A 197 18.32 14.56 -9.39
CA THR A 197 17.84 15.05 -8.08
C THR A 197 18.32 14.22 -6.90
N GLY A 198 18.84 13.01 -7.14
CA GLY A 198 19.11 12.01 -6.12
C GLY A 198 17.87 11.30 -5.58
N ILE A 199 16.67 11.58 -6.11
CA ILE A 199 15.41 10.99 -5.63
C ILE A 199 15.17 9.67 -6.36
N SER A 200 15.17 8.57 -5.61
CA SER A 200 14.86 7.24 -6.13
C SER A 200 13.36 6.94 -5.97
N VAL A 201 12.70 6.64 -7.09
CA VAL A 201 11.30 6.18 -7.13
C VAL A 201 11.22 4.82 -7.82
N LEU A 202 10.14 4.07 -7.57
CA LEU A 202 9.94 2.79 -8.26
C LEU A 202 9.19 3.04 -9.58
N PRO A 203 9.73 2.64 -10.75
CA PRO A 203 9.01 2.72 -12.02
C PRO A 203 7.71 1.88 -12.00
N GLY A 204 6.68 2.36 -12.67
CA GLY A 204 5.34 1.75 -12.69
C GLY A 204 5.32 0.34 -13.29
N TYR A 205 6.15 0.05 -14.29
CA TYR A 205 6.19 -1.23 -15.00
C TYR A 205 6.50 -2.40 -14.05
N VAL A 206 7.27 -2.14 -12.98
CA VAL A 206 7.64 -3.14 -11.97
C VAL A 206 6.41 -3.65 -11.21
N LEU A 207 5.35 -2.85 -11.11
CA LEU A 207 4.10 -3.19 -10.42
C LEU A 207 3.01 -3.71 -11.36
N GLY A 208 3.25 -3.68 -12.67
CA GLY A 208 2.23 -3.86 -13.69
C GLY A 208 1.34 -2.62 -13.81
N GLN A 209 1.04 -2.24 -15.04
CA GLN A 209 0.18 -1.09 -15.35
C GLN A 209 -0.55 -1.32 -16.68
N ARG A 210 -1.55 -0.48 -16.97
CA ARG A 210 -2.24 -0.56 -18.26
C ARG A 210 -1.26 -0.24 -19.40
N PRO A 211 -1.37 -0.91 -20.57
CA PRO A 211 -0.58 -0.53 -21.74
C PRO A 211 -0.69 0.97 -22.03
N GLU A 212 0.41 1.58 -22.48
CA GLU A 212 0.49 3.01 -22.84
C GLU A 212 0.18 3.99 -21.69
N THR A 213 0.26 3.51 -20.45
CA THR A 213 0.23 4.36 -19.26
C THR A 213 1.54 4.20 -18.50
N TYR A 214 2.03 5.29 -17.94
CA TYR A 214 3.33 5.34 -17.28
C TYR A 214 3.15 5.95 -15.89
N HIS A 215 3.78 5.34 -14.90
CA HIS A 215 3.62 5.74 -13.51
C HIS A 215 4.95 5.63 -12.77
N PHE A 216 4.98 6.17 -11.55
CA PHE A 216 5.98 5.82 -10.56
C PHE A 216 5.35 5.72 -9.19
N ARG A 217 5.94 4.92 -8.29
CA ARG A 217 5.51 4.84 -6.89
C ARG A 217 6.39 5.72 -6.02
N LEU A 218 5.75 6.61 -5.27
CA LEU A 218 6.38 7.50 -4.29
C LEU A 218 5.89 7.17 -2.88
N THR A 219 6.77 7.23 -1.89
CA THR A 219 6.42 7.05 -0.47
C THR A 219 6.08 8.39 0.19
N ILE A 220 5.11 8.38 1.11
CA ILE A 220 4.74 9.55 1.94
C ILE A 220 5.33 9.47 3.36
N LEU A 221 6.28 8.56 3.60
CA LEU A 221 6.93 8.37 4.89
C LEU A 221 7.90 9.48 5.35
N PRO A 222 8.58 10.25 4.47
CA PRO A 222 9.49 11.28 4.94
C PRO A 222 8.81 12.31 5.85
N GLN A 223 9.57 12.85 6.81
CA GLN A 223 9.10 13.96 7.65
C GLN A 223 8.64 15.14 6.79
N MET A 224 7.58 15.83 7.21
CA MET A 224 6.89 16.82 6.35
C MET A 224 7.78 17.95 5.83
N ASP A 225 8.75 18.41 6.61
CA ASP A 225 9.75 19.40 6.20
C ASP A 225 10.60 18.91 5.02
N LYS A 226 11.11 17.67 5.10
CA LYS A 226 11.88 17.02 4.03
C LYS A 226 10.99 16.60 2.87
N PHE A 227 9.77 16.18 3.15
CA PHE A 227 8.82 15.72 2.15
C PHE A 227 8.44 16.85 1.18
N LYS A 228 8.23 18.07 1.70
CA LYS A 228 8.01 19.27 0.87
C LYS A 228 9.17 19.50 -0.11
N ILE A 229 10.41 19.43 0.38
CA ILE A 229 11.62 19.58 -0.45
C ILE A 229 11.69 18.49 -1.53
N ILE A 230 11.38 17.23 -1.18
CA ILE A 230 11.36 16.11 -2.13
C ILE A 230 10.34 16.37 -3.24
N ILE A 231 9.11 16.74 -2.89
CA ILE A 231 8.04 17.01 -3.85
C ILE A 231 8.42 18.18 -4.76
N GLU A 232 8.91 19.29 -4.21
CA GLU A 232 9.35 20.45 -5.00
C GLU A 232 10.42 20.08 -6.01
N ARG A 233 11.44 19.31 -5.61
CA ARG A 233 12.48 18.81 -6.52
C ARG A 233 11.93 17.91 -7.63
N ILE A 234 10.94 17.05 -7.32
CA ILE A 234 10.27 16.22 -8.32
C ILE A 234 9.53 17.10 -9.33
N LEU A 235 8.80 18.13 -8.87
CA LEU A 235 8.06 19.02 -9.76
C LEU A 235 8.99 19.86 -10.64
N ASP A 236 10.07 20.39 -10.08
CA ASP A 236 11.07 21.14 -10.83
C ASP A 236 11.75 20.27 -11.90
N PHE A 237 12.13 19.05 -11.53
CA PHE A 237 12.64 18.06 -12.48
C PHE A 237 11.62 17.77 -13.57
N HIS A 238 10.36 17.53 -13.21
CA HIS A 238 9.30 17.21 -14.17
C HIS A 238 9.13 18.33 -15.22
N LEU A 239 9.07 19.58 -14.78
CA LEU A 239 8.96 20.74 -15.66
C LEU A 239 10.17 20.88 -16.60
N GLN A 240 11.38 20.59 -16.12
CA GLN A 240 12.58 20.60 -16.95
C GLN A 240 12.60 19.43 -17.93
N PHE A 241 12.14 18.25 -17.50
CA PHE A 241 12.02 17.06 -18.33
C PHE A 241 11.05 17.31 -19.49
N LEU A 242 9.86 17.88 -19.21
CA LEU A 242 8.90 18.25 -20.25
C LEU A 242 9.49 19.26 -21.25
N LYS A 243 10.26 20.25 -20.79
CA LYS A 243 10.96 21.20 -21.67
C LYS A 243 12.01 20.52 -22.55
N LYS A 244 12.82 19.61 -21.98
CA LYS A 244 13.89 18.88 -22.68
C LYS A 244 13.34 17.99 -23.79
N TYR A 245 12.23 17.32 -23.52
CA TYR A 245 11.59 16.39 -24.44
C TYR A 245 10.31 16.93 -25.09
N LYS A 246 10.10 18.25 -25.13
CA LYS A 246 8.95 18.84 -25.81
C LYS A 246 8.95 18.44 -27.30
N ASP A 247 7.76 18.07 -27.80
CA ASP A 247 7.50 17.82 -29.22
C ASP A 247 7.49 19.13 -30.02
#